data_AF-A0A4Y1Z8H5-F1
#
_entry.id   AF-A0A4Y1Z8H5-F1
#
_cell.length_a   1.000
_cell.length_b   1.000
_cell.length_c   1.000
_cell.angle_alpha   90.00
_cell.angle_beta   90.00
_cell.angle_gamma   90.00
#
_symmetry.space_group_name_H-M   'P 1'
#
loop_
_entity.id
_entity.type
_entity.pdbx_description
1 polymer ?
#
loop_
_entity_poly.entity_id
_entity_poly.type
_entity_poly.pdbx_seq_one_letter_code
_entity_poly.pdbx_strand_id
1 'polypeptide(L)'
;MLAIQEHVDPRIIRKGDWLDSKPGKPVKKKKKPISQYQDLIDMDKTDEADGQNEEETRFPNRPEKDLLFFIEEYSRALEDWQRDILTMLREEMLYFWPQLETKIMNEGWASYWHQRILRELDLTSDEAVEFAKLNAQVVQPSQQSLNPYYLGLKIFEDIEERYNHPSQEMLSVGVKEGTGREKIFEVRELESDQSFIRNYLTKQLVQREDLFMFEKKGDQYTITDKDWKNVRDQLVSMRINGGFPYIVVENGDYHHNGELLLKHRYEGIELDLRDLEGVLNYLFQLWGRPVHLETVIEDHPTLFSSEGKEMKRKRLDS
;
A
#
# COMPACT_ATOMS: atom_id res chain seq x y z
N MET A 1 1.62 -12.02 3.96
CA MET A 1 1.48 -12.88 2.78
C MET A 1 1.97 -12.09 1.59
N LEU A 2 2.85 -12.65 0.77
CA LEU A 2 3.39 -11.99 -0.42
C LEU A 2 2.76 -12.63 -1.65
N ALA A 3 2.20 -11.84 -2.57
CA ALA A 3 1.70 -12.33 -3.84
C ALA A 3 2.00 -11.36 -4.99
N ILE A 4 2.29 -11.88 -6.18
CA ILE A 4 2.76 -11.06 -7.31
C ILE A 4 1.66 -10.12 -7.81
N GLN A 5 0.41 -10.61 -7.83
CA GLN A 5 -0.73 -9.89 -8.38
C GLN A 5 -1.07 -8.61 -7.61
N GLU A 6 -0.62 -8.49 -6.35
CA GLU A 6 -0.87 -7.33 -5.49
C GLU A 6 0.04 -6.14 -5.85
N HIS A 7 1.06 -6.35 -6.68
CA HIS A 7 2.03 -5.31 -7.05
C HIS A 7 1.69 -4.68 -8.41
N VAL A 8 0.58 -3.97 -8.44
CA VAL A 8 0.14 -3.16 -9.59
C VAL A 8 0.19 -1.68 -9.23
N ASP A 9 0.45 -0.82 -10.21
CA ASP A 9 0.31 0.63 -10.01
C ASP A 9 -1.06 1.09 -10.53
N PRO A 10 -2.01 1.44 -9.64
CA PRO A 10 -3.34 1.95 -10.03
C PRO A 10 -3.28 3.38 -10.57
N ARG A 11 -2.14 4.07 -10.45
CA ARG A 11 -2.01 5.43 -10.94
C ARG A 11 -2.21 5.39 -12.44
N ILE A 12 -3.25 6.09 -12.89
CA ILE A 12 -3.51 6.33 -14.31
C ILE A 12 -2.26 6.99 -14.88
N ILE A 13 -1.44 6.15 -15.51
CA ILE A 13 -0.23 6.43 -16.28
C ILE A 13 -0.19 7.88 -16.78
N ARG A 14 0.78 8.66 -16.29
CA ARG A 14 1.10 9.93 -16.95
C ARG A 14 1.69 9.60 -18.31
N LYS A 15 1.04 10.07 -19.39
CA LYS A 15 1.61 10.08 -20.75
C LYS A 15 2.99 10.75 -20.71
N GLY A 16 4.05 9.96 -20.59
CA GLY A 16 5.42 10.44 -20.47
C GLY A 16 6.40 9.43 -19.87
N ASP A 17 5.96 8.58 -18.92
CA ASP A 17 6.85 7.62 -18.27
C ASP A 17 7.31 6.47 -19.20
N TRP A 18 6.56 6.21 -20.28
CA TRP A 18 6.87 5.23 -21.34
C TRP A 18 8.14 5.50 -22.15
N LEU A 19 8.55 6.77 -22.25
CA LEU A 19 9.60 7.20 -23.20
C LEU A 19 11.02 7.06 -22.65
N ASP A 20 11.15 6.91 -21.32
CA ASP A 20 12.44 6.77 -20.66
C ASP A 20 12.88 5.31 -20.50
N SER A 21 11.98 4.34 -20.63
CA SER A 21 12.26 2.92 -20.34
C SER A 21 12.69 2.08 -21.54
N LYS A 22 13.47 2.62 -22.49
CA LYS A 22 14.11 1.76 -23.52
C LYS A 22 15.51 1.36 -23.07
N PRO A 23 15.87 0.06 -23.11
CA PRO A 23 17.21 -0.37 -22.74
C PRO A 23 18.25 0.32 -23.64
N GLY A 24 19.29 0.89 -23.03
CA GLY A 24 20.45 1.45 -23.73
C GLY A 24 20.42 2.93 -24.09
N LYS A 25 19.47 3.74 -23.61
CA LYS A 25 19.59 5.21 -23.73
C LYS A 25 20.16 5.81 -22.43
N PRO A 26 21.38 6.39 -22.45
CA PRO A 26 21.93 7.03 -21.26
C PRO A 26 21.05 8.23 -20.88
N VAL A 27 20.61 8.24 -19.63
CA VAL A 27 19.93 9.40 -19.03
C VAL A 27 20.97 10.49 -18.87
N LYS A 28 21.00 11.47 -19.78
CA LYS A 28 21.66 12.73 -19.50
C LYS A 28 20.86 13.41 -18.39
N LYS A 29 21.33 13.32 -17.13
CA LYS A 29 20.85 14.18 -16.04
C LYS A 29 21.04 15.63 -16.51
N LYS A 30 19.98 16.28 -16.99
CA LYS A 30 20.01 17.73 -17.23
C LYS A 30 20.19 18.38 -15.86
N LYS A 31 21.42 18.80 -15.54
CA LYS A 31 21.70 19.63 -14.37
C LYS A 31 20.72 20.82 -14.45
N LYS A 32 19.83 20.98 -13.46
CA LYS A 32 18.99 22.18 -13.39
C LYS A 32 19.97 23.36 -13.23
N PRO A 33 19.96 24.35 -14.12
CA PRO A 33 20.87 25.47 -14.00
C PRO A 33 20.56 26.20 -12.69
N ILE A 34 21.59 26.39 -11.87
CA ILE A 34 21.50 27.09 -10.57
C ILE A 34 21.14 28.57 -10.79
N SER A 35 21.44 29.10 -11.98
CA SER A 35 21.20 30.48 -12.41
C SER A 35 20.87 30.54 -13.90
N GLN A 36 20.10 31.55 -14.30
CA GLN A 36 19.68 31.83 -15.69
C GLN A 36 20.83 32.04 -16.67
N TYR A 37 22.03 32.37 -16.18
CA TYR A 37 23.21 32.68 -16.99
C TYR A 37 24.36 31.67 -16.81
N GLN A 38 24.09 30.53 -16.17
CA GLN A 38 25.11 29.51 -15.89
C GLN A 38 25.70 28.90 -17.18
N ASP A 39 24.87 28.79 -18.21
CA ASP A 39 25.20 28.35 -19.56
C ASP A 39 26.24 29.24 -20.24
N LEU A 40 26.21 30.56 -20.03
CA LEU A 40 27.20 31.50 -20.55
C LEU A 40 28.53 31.45 -19.78
N ILE A 41 28.48 31.13 -18.48
CA ILE A 41 29.68 31.00 -17.62
C ILE A 41 30.45 29.72 -17.94
N ASP A 42 29.74 28.65 -18.31
CA ASP A 42 30.36 27.37 -18.66
C ASP A 42 30.87 27.32 -20.12
N MET A 43 30.70 28.38 -20.93
CA MET A 43 31.26 28.48 -22.30
C MET A 43 32.78 28.60 -22.35
N ASP A 44 33.41 29.11 -21.28
CA ASP A 44 34.87 29.28 -21.16
C ASP A 44 35.57 28.02 -20.59
N LYS A 45 34.81 27.00 -20.18
CA LYS A 45 35.36 25.72 -19.74
C LYS A 45 35.38 24.75 -20.91
N THR A 46 36.46 24.77 -21.68
CA THR A 46 36.79 23.70 -22.63
C THR A 46 36.85 22.35 -21.90
N ASP A 47 35.90 21.47 -22.22
CA ASP A 47 35.88 20.01 -22.09
C ASP A 47 36.95 19.37 -21.17
N GLU A 48 36.96 19.75 -19.89
CA GLU A 48 37.38 18.81 -18.86
C GLU A 48 36.23 17.83 -18.73
N ALA A 49 36.34 16.72 -19.46
CA ALA A 49 35.55 15.53 -19.23
C ALA A 49 35.83 15.04 -17.81
N ASP A 50 35.19 15.68 -16.84
CA ASP A 50 35.01 15.15 -15.50
C ASP A 50 34.51 13.72 -15.69
N GLY A 51 35.32 12.76 -15.24
CA GLY A 51 34.93 11.38 -15.07
C GLY A 51 33.77 11.31 -14.10
N GLN A 52 32.58 11.63 -14.59
CA GLN A 52 31.33 11.30 -13.95
C GLN A 52 31.33 9.78 -13.95
N ASN A 53 31.50 9.19 -12.76
CA ASN A 53 31.20 7.78 -12.53
C ASN A 53 30.02 7.42 -13.43
N GLU A 54 30.26 6.57 -14.42
CA GLU A 54 29.20 5.96 -15.20
C GLU A 54 28.43 5.10 -14.19
N GLU A 55 27.48 5.71 -13.49
CA GLU A 55 26.49 4.98 -12.72
C GLU A 55 25.89 3.99 -13.70
N GLU A 56 26.06 2.69 -13.43
CA GLU A 56 25.54 1.60 -14.26
C GLU A 56 24.14 1.96 -14.75
N THR A 57 23.93 1.98 -16.06
CA THR A 57 22.63 2.32 -16.64
C THR A 57 21.61 1.29 -16.19
N ARG A 58 20.84 1.61 -15.14
CA ARG A 58 19.78 0.75 -14.62
C ARG A 58 18.60 0.77 -15.58
N PHE A 59 18.07 -0.40 -15.85
CA PHE A 59 16.86 -0.57 -16.64
C PHE A 59 15.82 -1.21 -15.72
N PRO A 60 14.66 -0.62 -15.44
CA PRO A 60 14.17 0.69 -15.87
C PRO A 60 14.92 1.86 -15.19
N ASN A 61 14.85 3.05 -15.79
CA ASN A 61 15.51 4.26 -15.27
C ASN A 61 14.97 4.72 -13.91
N ARG A 62 13.71 4.37 -13.62
CA ARG A 62 13.06 4.56 -12.33
C ARG A 62 12.54 3.21 -11.87
N PRO A 63 12.58 2.92 -10.56
CA PRO A 63 12.02 1.68 -10.05
C PRO A 63 10.54 1.57 -10.41
N GLU A 64 10.16 0.45 -11.01
CA GLU A 64 8.80 0.19 -11.49
C GLU A 64 8.02 -0.58 -10.44
N LYS A 65 6.83 -0.09 -10.05
CA LYS A 65 5.99 -0.79 -9.07
C LYS A 65 5.16 -1.90 -9.72
N ASP A 66 4.70 -1.70 -10.94
CA ASP A 66 3.84 -2.65 -11.65
C ASP A 66 4.67 -3.85 -12.14
N LEU A 67 4.77 -4.88 -11.29
CA LEU A 67 5.57 -6.07 -11.56
C LEU A 67 4.97 -6.90 -12.70
N LEU A 68 3.64 -7.04 -12.71
CA LEU A 68 2.93 -7.80 -13.74
C LEU A 68 3.18 -7.18 -15.11
N PHE A 69 3.02 -5.86 -15.21
CA PHE A 69 3.26 -5.14 -16.44
C PHE A 69 4.71 -5.22 -16.92
N PHE A 70 5.67 -5.07 -16.00
CA PHE A 70 7.08 -5.15 -16.35
C PHE A 70 7.46 -6.53 -16.93
N ILE A 71 6.92 -7.59 -16.33
CA ILE A 71 7.13 -8.96 -16.78
C ILE A 71 6.42 -9.20 -18.12
N GLU A 72 5.17 -8.73 -18.27
CA GLU A 72 4.38 -8.82 -19.49
C GLU A 72 5.08 -8.19 -20.70
N GLU A 73 5.72 -7.04 -20.55
CA GLU A 73 6.38 -6.34 -21.65
C GLU A 73 7.80 -6.87 -21.93
N TYR A 74 8.60 -7.06 -20.89
CA TYR A 74 10.04 -7.25 -21.04
C TYR A 74 10.50 -8.71 -20.93
N SER A 75 9.65 -9.63 -20.45
CA SER A 75 10.02 -11.04 -20.40
C SER A 75 10.20 -11.60 -21.80
N ARG A 76 11.29 -12.33 -22.01
CA ARG A 76 11.58 -13.05 -23.27
C ARG A 76 11.11 -14.50 -23.25
N ALA A 77 10.74 -15.01 -22.08
CA ALA A 77 10.38 -16.42 -21.88
C ALA A 77 8.87 -16.67 -22.04
N LEU A 78 8.04 -15.64 -21.89
CA LEU A 78 6.58 -15.78 -21.95
C LEU A 78 6.06 -15.98 -23.37
N GLU A 79 5.20 -16.98 -23.51
CA GLU A 79 4.35 -17.23 -24.67
C GLU A 79 3.16 -16.24 -24.71
N ASP A 80 2.59 -16.01 -25.89
CA ASP A 80 1.54 -15.00 -26.10
C ASP A 80 0.31 -15.22 -25.19
N TRP A 81 -0.16 -16.46 -25.05
CA TRP A 81 -1.29 -16.77 -24.17
C TRP A 81 -0.99 -16.57 -22.69
N GLN A 82 0.29 -16.70 -22.28
CA GLN A 82 0.69 -16.43 -20.90
C GLN A 82 0.65 -14.93 -20.62
N ARG A 83 1.01 -14.10 -21.61
CA ARG A 83 0.87 -12.64 -21.53
C ARG A 83 -0.60 -12.25 -21.39
N ASP A 84 -1.49 -12.83 -22.19
CA ASP A 84 -2.93 -12.57 -22.09
C ASP A 84 -3.47 -12.85 -20.68
N ILE A 85 -3.01 -13.93 -20.02
CA ILE A 85 -3.38 -14.22 -18.63
C ILE A 85 -2.85 -13.17 -17.66
N LEU A 86 -1.61 -12.72 -17.81
CA LEU A 86 -1.06 -11.65 -16.97
C LEU A 86 -1.83 -10.34 -17.17
N THR A 87 -2.23 -10.02 -18.40
CA THR A 87 -3.07 -8.85 -18.70
C THR A 87 -4.42 -8.95 -17.98
N MET A 88 -5.10 -10.10 -18.06
CA MET A 88 -6.38 -10.32 -17.35
C MET A 88 -6.23 -10.18 -15.83
N LEU A 89 -5.19 -10.77 -15.24
CA LEU A 89 -4.92 -10.66 -13.80
C LEU A 89 -4.62 -9.21 -13.39
N ARG A 90 -3.88 -8.48 -14.22
CA ARG A 90 -3.57 -7.06 -13.98
C ARG A 90 -4.84 -6.21 -14.01
N GLU A 91 -5.71 -6.41 -15.00
CA GLU A 91 -7.00 -5.71 -15.11
C GLU A 91 -7.91 -5.99 -13.91
N GLU A 92 -7.99 -7.26 -13.48
CA GLU A 92 -8.74 -7.66 -12.30
C GLU A 92 -8.24 -6.94 -11.03
N MET A 93 -6.93 -6.92 -10.83
CA MET A 93 -6.33 -6.26 -9.67
C MET A 93 -6.48 -4.74 -9.71
N LEU A 94 -6.39 -4.11 -10.88
CA LEU A 94 -6.69 -2.69 -11.05
C LEU A 94 -8.15 -2.36 -10.72
N TYR A 95 -9.09 -3.25 -11.06
CA TYR A 95 -10.50 -3.11 -10.71
C TYR A 95 -10.73 -3.18 -9.20
N PHE A 96 -10.05 -4.09 -8.50
CA PHE A 96 -10.18 -4.25 -7.04
C PHE A 96 -9.34 -3.27 -6.22
N TRP A 97 -8.38 -2.57 -6.83
CA TRP A 97 -7.50 -1.66 -6.10
C TRP A 97 -8.23 -0.59 -5.28
N PRO A 98 -9.23 0.13 -5.81
CA PRO A 98 -9.99 1.11 -5.03
C PRO A 98 -10.69 0.47 -3.82
N GLN A 99 -11.21 -0.76 -3.97
CA GLN A 99 -11.86 -1.49 -2.87
C GLN A 99 -10.86 -1.85 -1.77
N LEU A 100 -9.61 -2.18 -2.13
CA LEU A 100 -8.53 -2.44 -1.19
C LEU A 100 -8.07 -1.17 -0.47
N GLU A 101 -8.08 -0.03 -1.15
CA GLU A 101 -7.73 1.27 -0.57
C GLU A 101 -8.79 1.82 0.40
N THR A 102 -10.06 1.50 0.17
CA THR A 102 -11.19 1.99 1.00
C THR A 102 -11.91 0.88 1.76
N LYS A 103 -11.24 -0.25 2.05
CA LYS A 103 -11.84 -1.42 2.71
C LYS A 103 -12.56 -1.10 4.03
N ILE A 104 -11.91 -0.42 4.97
CA ILE A 104 -12.48 -0.06 6.29
C ILE A 104 -13.67 0.88 6.09
N MET A 105 -13.54 1.90 5.23
CA MET A 105 -14.62 2.81 4.92
C MET A 105 -15.81 2.08 4.27
N ASN A 106 -15.58 1.23 3.27
CA ASN A 106 -16.63 0.50 2.58
C ASN A 106 -17.35 -0.47 3.52
N GLU A 107 -16.61 -1.23 4.32
CA GLU A 107 -17.15 -2.18 5.29
C GLU A 107 -17.89 -1.47 6.42
N GLY A 108 -17.35 -0.36 6.93
CA GLY A 108 -17.99 0.50 7.92
C GLY A 108 -19.26 1.18 7.40
N TRP A 109 -19.23 1.67 6.16
CA TRP A 109 -20.38 2.31 5.49
C TRP A 109 -21.53 1.31 5.28
N ALA A 110 -21.22 0.11 4.80
CA ALA A 110 -22.20 -0.96 4.67
C ALA A 110 -22.82 -1.30 6.04
N SER A 111 -21.99 -1.48 7.07
CA SER A 111 -22.46 -1.76 8.43
C SER A 111 -23.37 -0.67 8.98
N TYR A 112 -22.98 0.59 8.77
CA TYR A 112 -23.74 1.76 9.21
C TYR A 112 -25.15 1.78 8.58
N TRP A 113 -25.24 1.62 7.26
CA TRP A 113 -26.54 1.62 6.58
C TRP A 113 -27.36 0.37 6.84
N HIS A 114 -26.74 -0.81 6.93
CA HIS A 114 -27.45 -2.04 7.29
C HIS A 114 -28.12 -1.90 8.65
N GLN A 115 -27.41 -1.37 9.65
CA GLN A 115 -27.99 -1.14 10.98
C GLN A 115 -29.11 -0.11 10.96
N ARG A 116 -28.98 0.97 10.17
CA ARG A 116 -30.02 2.00 10.01
C ARG A 116 -31.27 1.48 9.35
N ILE A 117 -31.13 0.90 8.16
CA ILE A 117 -32.25 0.38 7.37
C ILE A 117 -33.01 -0.67 8.17
N LEU A 118 -32.30 -1.62 8.81
CA LEU A 118 -32.96 -2.67 9.58
C LEU A 118 -33.66 -2.16 10.84
N ARG A 119 -33.18 -1.05 11.44
CA ARG A 119 -33.88 -0.39 12.56
C ARG A 119 -35.13 0.38 12.11
N GLU A 120 -35.20 0.82 10.86
CA GLU A 120 -36.34 1.54 10.29
C GLU A 120 -37.41 0.58 9.72
N LEU A 121 -37.06 -0.69 9.48
CA LEU A 121 -38.02 -1.71 9.08
C LEU A 121 -38.87 -2.17 10.27
N ASP A 122 -40.12 -2.49 10.00
CA ASP A 122 -41.06 -3.06 10.97
C ASP A 122 -40.78 -4.56 11.14
N LEU A 123 -39.71 -4.88 11.87
CA LEU A 123 -39.28 -6.26 12.16
C LEU A 123 -40.04 -6.83 13.35
N THR A 124 -40.34 -8.12 13.29
CA THR A 124 -40.81 -8.85 14.47
C THR A 124 -39.70 -8.97 15.52
N SER A 125 -40.06 -9.20 16.79
CA SER A 125 -39.07 -9.33 17.86
C SER A 125 -38.06 -10.47 17.63
N ASP A 126 -38.49 -11.57 17.01
CA ASP A 126 -37.61 -12.70 16.68
C ASP A 126 -36.59 -12.34 15.59
N GLU A 127 -37.04 -11.66 14.53
CA GLU A 127 -36.17 -11.17 13.44
C GLU A 127 -35.17 -10.12 13.94
N ALA A 128 -35.59 -9.25 14.85
CA ALA A 128 -34.71 -8.25 15.47
C ALA A 128 -33.60 -8.91 16.30
N VAL A 129 -33.91 -9.98 17.04
CA VAL A 129 -32.92 -10.75 17.82
C VAL A 129 -31.96 -11.51 16.91
N GLU A 130 -32.47 -12.13 15.85
CA GLU A 130 -31.64 -12.83 14.86
C GLU A 130 -30.68 -11.86 14.16
N PHE A 131 -31.17 -10.69 13.76
CA PHE A 131 -30.32 -9.64 13.21
C PHE A 131 -29.26 -9.16 14.20
N ALA A 132 -29.63 -8.90 15.45
CA ALA A 132 -28.68 -8.48 16.47
C ALA A 132 -27.56 -9.52 16.65
N LYS A 133 -27.90 -10.81 16.58
CA LYS A 133 -26.93 -11.91 16.65
C LYS A 133 -26.00 -11.93 15.43
N LEU A 134 -26.54 -11.79 14.22
CA LEU A 134 -25.74 -11.77 12.97
C LEU A 134 -24.81 -10.55 12.92
N ASN A 135 -25.33 -9.36 13.22
CA ASN A 135 -24.56 -8.13 13.26
C ASN A 135 -23.46 -8.20 14.32
N ALA A 136 -23.76 -8.73 15.51
CA ALA A 136 -22.76 -8.94 16.55
C ALA A 136 -21.62 -9.86 16.06
N GLN A 137 -21.92 -10.92 15.31
CA GLN A 137 -20.89 -11.82 14.77
C GLN A 137 -20.00 -11.16 13.72
N VAL A 138 -20.57 -10.34 12.83
CA VAL A 138 -19.82 -9.65 11.76
C VAL A 138 -18.95 -8.53 12.34
N VAL A 139 -19.48 -7.83 13.34
CA VAL A 139 -18.87 -6.64 13.92
C VAL A 139 -17.99 -6.97 15.14
N GLN A 140 -17.96 -8.24 15.58
CA GLN A 140 -17.17 -8.65 16.75
C GLN A 140 -15.68 -8.37 16.52
N PRO A 141 -15.02 -7.54 17.35
CA PRO A 141 -13.58 -7.41 17.31
C PRO A 141 -12.93 -8.72 17.75
N SER A 142 -11.90 -9.18 17.04
CA SER A 142 -11.10 -10.30 17.52
C SER A 142 -10.09 -9.78 18.56
N GLN A 143 -9.64 -10.63 19.48
CA GLN A 143 -8.63 -10.24 20.48
C GLN A 143 -7.26 -9.94 19.85
N GLN A 144 -7.02 -10.35 18.61
CA GLN A 144 -5.70 -10.32 17.96
C GLN A 144 -5.66 -9.44 16.71
N SER A 145 -6.80 -9.11 16.13
CA SER A 145 -6.92 -8.29 14.92
C SER A 145 -8.06 -7.30 15.04
N LEU A 146 -7.78 -6.07 14.61
CA LEU A 146 -8.78 -5.02 14.51
C LEU A 146 -9.80 -5.42 13.44
N ASN A 147 -11.08 -5.46 13.81
CA ASN A 147 -12.16 -5.72 12.88
C ASN A 147 -12.44 -4.44 12.07
N PRO A 148 -12.20 -4.44 10.74
CA PRO A 148 -12.42 -3.26 9.91
C PRO A 148 -13.87 -2.77 9.91
N TYR A 149 -14.85 -3.69 9.97
CA TYR A 149 -16.28 -3.37 10.06
C TYR A 149 -16.60 -2.56 11.32
N TYR A 150 -16.03 -2.98 12.46
CA TYR A 150 -16.23 -2.29 13.74
C TYR A 150 -15.62 -0.89 13.73
N LEU A 151 -14.34 -0.79 13.33
CA LEU A 151 -13.62 0.47 13.34
C LEU A 151 -14.27 1.48 12.39
N GLY A 152 -14.60 1.06 11.16
CA GLY A 152 -15.25 1.91 10.18
C GLY A 152 -16.62 2.41 10.64
N LEU A 153 -17.45 1.51 11.18
CA LEU A 153 -18.76 1.85 11.75
C LEU A 153 -18.62 2.91 12.85
N LYS A 154 -17.72 2.69 13.81
CA LYS A 154 -17.56 3.58 14.95
C LYS A 154 -17.04 4.96 14.56
N ILE A 155 -16.19 5.04 13.54
CA ILE A 155 -15.75 6.33 13.00
C ILE A 155 -16.91 7.05 12.31
N PHE A 156 -17.74 6.37 11.52
CA PHE A 156 -18.91 7.02 10.90
C PHE A 156 -19.94 7.50 11.91
N GLU A 157 -20.25 6.68 12.94
CA GLU A 157 -21.14 7.09 14.04
C GLU A 157 -20.58 8.33 14.77
N ASP A 158 -19.26 8.36 15.03
CA ASP A 158 -18.59 9.50 15.68
C ASP A 158 -18.63 10.76 14.81
N ILE A 159 -18.42 10.66 13.50
CA ILE A 159 -18.52 11.79 12.57
C ILE A 159 -19.94 12.34 12.59
N GLU A 160 -20.96 11.49 12.44
CA GLU A 160 -22.33 11.95 12.40
C GLU A 160 -22.75 12.61 13.72
N GLU A 161 -22.39 12.01 14.86
CA GLU A 161 -22.68 12.56 16.20
C GLU A 161 -22.02 13.92 16.41
N ARG A 162 -20.74 14.07 16.07
CA ARG A 162 -20.00 15.34 16.25
C ARG A 162 -20.52 16.46 15.37
N TYR A 163 -20.96 16.18 14.15
CA TYR A 163 -21.48 17.20 13.24
C TYR A 163 -22.98 17.47 13.46
N ASN A 164 -23.71 16.53 14.07
CA ASN A 164 -25.05 16.78 14.59
C ASN A 164 -25.03 17.62 15.86
N HIS A 165 -24.03 17.44 16.73
CA HIS A 165 -23.83 18.20 17.97
C HIS A 165 -22.41 18.79 18.05
N PRO A 166 -22.12 19.84 17.26
CA PRO A 166 -20.77 20.41 17.17
C PRO A 166 -20.34 21.07 18.48
N SER A 167 -19.07 20.87 18.83
CA SER A 167 -18.44 21.58 19.95
C SER A 167 -18.34 23.09 19.67
N GLN A 168 -18.13 23.88 20.72
CA GLN A 168 -17.94 25.35 20.58
C GLN A 168 -16.79 25.71 19.61
N GLU A 169 -15.73 24.90 19.58
CA GLU A 169 -14.62 25.08 18.64
C GLU A 169 -15.07 24.86 17.20
N MET A 170 -15.85 23.81 16.92
CA MET A 170 -16.36 23.55 15.55
C MET A 170 -17.35 24.62 15.09
N LEU A 171 -18.19 25.13 16.00
CA LEU A 171 -19.09 26.25 15.72
C LEU A 171 -18.31 27.52 15.35
N SER A 172 -17.17 27.77 16.01
CA SER A 172 -16.30 28.93 15.70
C SER A 172 -15.66 28.85 14.30
N VAL A 173 -15.46 27.64 13.78
CA VAL A 173 -14.93 27.37 12.43
C VAL A 173 -16.04 27.37 11.37
N GLY A 174 -17.31 27.49 11.78
CA GLY A 174 -18.47 27.61 10.88
C GLY A 174 -19.20 26.30 10.60
N VAL A 175 -18.99 25.25 11.40
CA VAL A 175 -19.78 24.00 11.30
C VAL A 175 -21.20 24.28 11.78
N LYS A 176 -22.19 23.86 10.99
CA LYS A 176 -23.61 24.00 11.33
C LYS A 176 -24.13 22.76 12.04
N GLU A 177 -24.96 22.96 13.06
CA GLU A 177 -25.63 21.88 13.78
C GLU A 177 -26.57 21.09 12.84
N GLY A 178 -26.65 19.77 13.02
CA GLY A 178 -27.49 18.87 12.21
C GLY A 178 -26.93 18.51 10.83
N THR A 179 -25.67 18.86 10.53
CA THR A 179 -25.03 18.56 9.23
C THR A 179 -24.29 17.22 9.20
N GLY A 180 -24.45 16.37 10.23
CA GLY A 180 -23.70 15.11 10.32
C GLY A 180 -23.92 14.16 9.16
N ARG A 181 -25.15 14.10 8.66
CA ARG A 181 -25.46 13.26 7.49
C ARG A 181 -24.81 13.78 6.21
N GLU A 182 -24.82 15.08 5.95
CA GLU A 182 -24.12 15.65 4.79
C GLU A 182 -22.62 15.37 4.88
N LYS A 183 -22.06 15.45 6.09
CA LYS A 183 -20.63 15.22 6.30
C LYS A 183 -20.21 13.79 6.02
N ILE A 184 -20.95 12.77 6.48
CA ILE A 184 -20.57 11.37 6.22
C ILE A 184 -20.60 11.04 4.71
N PHE A 185 -21.48 11.67 3.93
CA PHE A 185 -21.50 11.53 2.47
C PHE A 185 -20.28 12.20 1.82
N GLU A 186 -19.90 13.41 2.28
CA GLU A 186 -18.68 14.09 1.84
C GLU A 186 -17.42 13.24 2.15
N VAL A 187 -17.33 12.70 3.36
CA VAL A 187 -16.23 11.82 3.78
C VAL A 187 -16.14 10.59 2.89
N ARG A 188 -17.27 9.95 2.58
CA ARG A 188 -17.31 8.79 1.68
C ARG A 188 -16.79 9.13 0.28
N GLU A 189 -17.05 10.34 -0.22
CA GLU A 189 -16.67 10.75 -1.59
C GLU A 189 -15.18 11.12 -1.71
N LEU A 190 -14.60 11.70 -0.66
CA LEU A 190 -13.27 12.32 -0.74
C LEU A 190 -12.14 11.52 -0.10
N GLU A 191 -12.44 10.67 0.88
CA GLU A 191 -11.43 10.08 1.76
C GLU A 191 -11.03 8.65 1.31
N SER A 192 -9.78 8.29 1.56
CA SER A 192 -9.30 6.89 1.54
C SER A 192 -9.17 6.37 2.96
N ASP A 193 -8.97 5.06 3.17
CA ASP A 193 -8.87 4.53 4.55
C ASP A 193 -7.74 5.20 5.35
N GLN A 194 -6.63 5.54 4.69
CA GLN A 194 -5.51 6.22 5.34
C GLN A 194 -5.90 7.61 5.85
N SER A 195 -6.55 8.41 5.01
CA SER A 195 -6.96 9.76 5.37
C SER A 195 -8.16 9.74 6.32
N PHE A 196 -9.08 8.80 6.15
CA PHE A 196 -10.22 8.55 7.03
C PHE A 196 -9.78 8.26 8.47
N ILE A 197 -8.87 7.30 8.66
CA ILE A 197 -8.32 7.01 9.99
C ILE A 197 -7.54 8.21 10.51
N ARG A 198 -6.69 8.84 9.68
CA ARG A 198 -5.84 9.95 10.14
C ARG A 198 -6.64 11.16 10.61
N ASN A 199 -7.72 11.49 9.90
CA ASN A 199 -8.51 12.69 10.10
C ASN A 199 -9.62 12.51 11.15
N TYR A 200 -10.25 11.33 11.21
CA TYR A 200 -11.45 11.09 12.00
C TYR A 200 -11.29 10.13 13.19
N LEU A 201 -10.16 9.42 13.32
CA LEU A 201 -9.85 8.66 14.54
C LEU A 201 -9.39 9.60 15.65
N THR A 202 -10.34 10.06 16.47
CA THR A 202 -10.07 10.99 17.58
C THR A 202 -9.56 10.26 18.82
N LYS A 203 -8.88 11.00 19.70
CA LYS A 203 -8.46 10.48 21.02
C LYS A 203 -9.64 9.98 21.85
N GLN A 204 -10.77 10.69 21.80
CA GLN A 204 -11.98 10.32 22.53
C GLN A 204 -12.54 8.99 22.04
N LEU A 205 -12.55 8.78 20.71
CA LEU A 205 -12.99 7.54 20.09
C LEU A 205 -12.08 6.36 20.48
N VAL A 206 -10.76 6.54 20.40
CA VAL A 206 -9.78 5.51 20.81
C VAL A 206 -9.97 5.10 22.27
N GLN A 207 -10.24 6.05 23.16
CA GLN A 207 -10.49 5.78 24.58
C GLN A 207 -11.85 5.15 24.85
N ARG A 208 -12.90 5.56 24.13
CA ARG A 208 -14.26 5.02 24.28
C ARG A 208 -14.34 3.58 23.84
N GLU A 209 -13.68 3.25 22.73
CA GLU A 209 -13.71 1.92 22.12
C GLU A 209 -12.59 1.00 22.66
N ASP A 210 -11.83 1.46 23.66
CA ASP A 210 -10.74 0.72 24.31
C ASP A 210 -9.72 0.15 23.31
N LEU A 211 -9.41 0.93 22.26
CA LEU A 211 -8.51 0.52 21.19
C LEU A 211 -7.07 0.53 21.71
N PHE A 212 -6.55 -0.64 22.04
CA PHE A 212 -5.15 -0.85 22.39
C PHE A 212 -4.44 -1.72 21.37
N MET A 213 -3.15 -1.48 21.22
CA MET A 213 -2.28 -2.33 20.42
C MET A 213 -1.72 -3.46 21.28
N PHE A 214 -1.87 -4.68 20.79
CA PHE A 214 -1.25 -5.86 21.36
C PHE A 214 0.00 -6.20 20.53
N GLU A 215 1.16 -6.20 21.17
CA GLU A 215 2.36 -6.76 20.56
C GLU A 215 2.63 -8.12 21.20
N LYS A 216 2.87 -9.12 20.36
CA LYS A 216 3.23 -10.46 20.81
C LYS A 216 4.73 -10.50 21.10
N LYS A 217 5.13 -10.38 22.36
CA LYS A 217 6.50 -10.66 22.80
C LYS A 217 6.59 -12.13 23.24
N GLY A 218 7.06 -12.98 22.34
CA GLY A 218 7.15 -14.42 22.60
C GLY A 218 5.77 -15.08 22.66
N ASP A 219 5.42 -15.69 23.80
CA ASP A 219 4.12 -16.35 24.02
C ASP A 219 3.13 -15.51 24.85
N GLN A 220 3.51 -14.27 25.20
CA GLN A 220 2.68 -13.35 25.99
C GLN A 220 2.38 -12.08 25.21
N TYR A 221 1.10 -11.67 25.23
CA TYR A 221 0.67 -10.39 24.66
C TYR A 221 0.90 -9.29 25.70
N THR A 222 1.70 -8.31 25.33
CA THR A 222 1.88 -7.10 26.15
C THR A 222 1.19 -5.93 25.46
N ILE A 223 0.46 -5.12 26.23
CA ILE A 223 -0.08 -3.85 25.74
C ILE A 223 1.10 -2.89 25.60
N THR A 224 1.50 -2.60 24.37
CA THR A 224 2.73 -1.81 24.12
C THR A 224 2.48 -0.32 24.23
N ASP A 225 1.34 0.15 23.70
CA ASP A 225 1.06 1.58 23.57
C ASP A 225 -0.40 1.93 23.86
N LYS A 226 -0.58 2.97 24.68
CA LYS A 226 -1.88 3.61 24.96
C LYS A 226 -1.99 5.03 24.39
N ASP A 227 -0.94 5.52 23.73
CA ASP A 227 -1.01 6.83 23.07
C ASP A 227 -1.80 6.72 21.77
N TRP A 228 -2.88 7.47 21.68
CA TRP A 228 -3.80 7.46 20.53
C TRP A 228 -3.09 7.79 19.21
N LYS A 229 -2.02 8.60 19.25
CA LYS A 229 -1.24 8.93 18.05
C LYS A 229 -0.52 7.69 17.50
N ASN A 230 0.10 6.91 18.37
CA ASN A 230 0.79 5.68 18.00
C ASN A 230 -0.20 4.66 17.43
N VAL A 231 -1.35 4.48 18.09
CA VAL A 231 -2.43 3.58 17.61
C VAL A 231 -2.89 4.00 16.21
N ARG A 232 -3.17 5.29 16.01
CA ARG A 232 -3.60 5.83 14.71
C ARG A 232 -2.53 5.65 13.64
N ASP A 233 -1.28 6.01 13.93
CA ASP A 233 -0.20 5.98 12.94
C ASP A 233 0.14 4.54 12.54
N GLN A 234 0.07 3.59 13.48
CA GLN A 234 0.18 2.16 13.19
C GLN A 234 -0.98 1.65 12.33
N LEU A 235 -2.23 1.98 12.69
CA LEU A 235 -3.42 1.63 11.90
C LEU A 235 -3.32 2.16 10.46
N VAL A 236 -2.82 3.39 10.28
CA VAL A 236 -2.58 3.97 8.96
C VAL A 236 -1.44 3.22 8.24
N SER A 237 -0.35 2.90 8.94
CA SER A 237 0.79 2.17 8.36
C SER A 237 0.40 0.80 7.81
N MET A 238 -0.48 0.08 8.51
CA MET A 238 -1.02 -1.22 8.08
C MET A 238 -1.85 -1.13 6.79
N ARG A 239 -2.27 0.06 6.39
CA ARG A 239 -3.06 0.30 5.17
C ARG A 239 -2.29 1.05 4.09
N ILE A 240 -1.00 1.29 4.30
CA ILE A 240 -0.12 1.75 3.23
C ILE A 240 -0.11 0.67 2.13
N ASN A 241 -0.26 1.09 0.88
CA ASN A 241 -0.30 0.19 -0.28
C ASN A 241 -1.36 -0.94 -0.17
N GLY A 242 -2.51 -0.67 0.45
CA GLY A 242 -3.56 -1.68 0.65
C GLY A 242 -3.26 -2.72 1.74
N GLY A 243 -2.14 -2.56 2.46
CA GLY A 243 -1.64 -3.52 3.45
C GLY A 243 -0.68 -4.56 2.88
N PHE A 244 -0.30 -4.41 1.61
CA PHE A 244 0.67 -5.27 0.94
C PHE A 244 2.07 -4.66 0.99
N PRO A 245 3.12 -5.49 1.10
CA PRO A 245 4.50 -5.00 1.07
C PRO A 245 4.78 -4.21 -0.21
N TYR A 246 5.67 -3.22 -0.14
CA TYR A 246 5.97 -2.36 -1.29
C TYR A 246 7.21 -2.86 -2.02
N ILE A 247 7.00 -3.61 -3.11
CA ILE A 247 8.08 -4.17 -3.94
C ILE A 247 8.11 -3.47 -5.30
N VAL A 248 9.32 -3.17 -5.77
CA VAL A 248 9.57 -2.52 -7.06
C VAL A 248 10.66 -3.26 -7.84
N VAL A 249 10.60 -3.22 -9.16
CA VAL A 249 11.72 -3.59 -10.03
C VAL A 249 12.77 -2.50 -9.96
N GLU A 250 13.93 -2.80 -9.38
CA GLU A 250 15.06 -1.86 -9.32
C GLU A 250 15.95 -2.00 -10.56
N ASN A 251 16.13 -3.22 -11.09
CA ASN A 251 16.88 -3.46 -12.33
C ASN A 251 16.45 -4.77 -13.02
N GLY A 252 16.02 -4.75 -14.27
CA GLY A 252 15.69 -5.90 -15.13
C GLY A 252 16.82 -6.35 -16.05
N ASP A 253 18.01 -5.76 -15.94
CA ASP A 253 19.25 -6.27 -16.55
C ASP A 253 20.38 -6.32 -15.51
N TYR A 254 20.08 -6.94 -14.36
CA TYR A 254 21.04 -7.09 -13.28
C TYR A 254 22.24 -7.95 -13.73
N HIS A 255 23.44 -7.55 -13.33
CA HIS A 255 24.72 -8.11 -13.78
C HIS A 255 24.93 -8.18 -15.30
N HIS A 256 24.18 -7.41 -16.10
CA HIS A 256 24.18 -7.49 -17.57
C HIS A 256 23.85 -8.89 -18.12
N ASN A 257 23.18 -9.71 -17.31
CA ASN A 257 22.79 -11.07 -17.63
C ASN A 257 21.28 -11.18 -17.90
N GLY A 258 20.54 -10.07 -17.97
CA GLY A 258 19.07 -10.07 -18.03
C GLY A 258 18.43 -10.63 -16.76
N GLU A 259 19.11 -10.58 -15.62
CA GLU A 259 18.57 -11.00 -14.32
C GLU A 259 17.67 -9.90 -13.74
N LEU A 260 16.65 -10.30 -12.98
CA LEU A 260 15.67 -9.36 -12.40
C LEU A 260 16.03 -9.07 -10.95
N LEU A 261 16.29 -7.82 -10.60
CA LEU A 261 16.47 -7.32 -9.25
C LEU A 261 15.22 -6.58 -8.80
N LEU A 262 14.58 -7.16 -7.79
CA LEU A 262 13.48 -6.59 -7.05
C LEU A 262 14.00 -6.00 -5.73
N LYS A 263 13.38 -4.90 -5.31
CA LYS A 263 13.68 -4.25 -4.05
C LYS A 263 12.40 -4.08 -3.25
N HIS A 264 12.40 -4.66 -2.05
CA HIS A 264 11.40 -4.39 -1.04
C HIS A 264 11.73 -3.06 -0.35
N ARG A 265 10.86 -2.06 -0.49
CA ARG A 265 10.92 -0.84 0.34
C ARG A 265 10.38 -1.21 1.71
N TYR A 266 11.28 -1.54 2.63
CA TYR A 266 10.93 -1.95 3.98
C TYR A 266 10.27 -0.79 4.74
N GLU A 267 9.01 -1.01 5.14
CA GLU A 267 8.18 -0.07 5.90
C GLU A 267 7.89 -0.60 7.32
N GLY A 268 8.83 -1.36 7.91
CA GLY A 268 8.70 -1.91 9.27
C GLY A 268 8.01 -3.29 9.35
N ILE A 269 7.54 -3.82 8.23
CA ILE A 269 6.94 -5.16 8.14
C ILE A 269 7.89 -6.07 7.37
N GLU A 270 8.30 -7.16 8.00
CA GLU A 270 9.11 -8.20 7.35
C GLU A 270 8.27 -9.10 6.44
N LEU A 271 8.90 -9.65 5.40
CA LEU A 271 8.26 -10.61 4.51
C LEU A 271 8.25 -12.01 5.13
N ASP A 272 7.15 -12.75 4.94
CA ASP A 272 7.12 -14.17 5.31
C ASP A 272 8.04 -14.96 4.37
N LEU A 273 9.03 -15.64 4.96
CA LEU A 273 10.03 -16.41 4.22
C LEU A 273 9.43 -17.53 3.39
N ARG A 274 8.33 -18.15 3.84
CA ARG A 274 7.70 -19.28 3.13
C ARG A 274 7.02 -18.80 1.85
N ASP A 275 6.27 -17.71 1.95
CA ASP A 275 5.60 -17.11 0.79
C ASP A 275 6.63 -16.54 -0.18
N LEU A 276 7.68 -15.90 0.34
CA LEU A 276 8.77 -15.32 -0.45
C LEU A 276 9.45 -16.36 -1.34
N GLU A 277 9.77 -17.54 -0.81
CA GLU A 277 10.40 -18.61 -1.58
C GLU A 277 9.49 -19.09 -2.72
N GLY A 278 8.19 -19.27 -2.45
CA GLY A 278 7.21 -19.63 -3.45
C GLY A 278 7.10 -18.58 -4.56
N VAL A 279 6.94 -17.31 -4.17
CA VAL A 279 6.79 -16.17 -5.10
C VAL A 279 8.01 -16.01 -6.00
N LEU A 280 9.23 -16.08 -5.46
CA LEU A 280 10.45 -15.96 -6.26
C LEU A 280 10.60 -17.10 -7.27
N ASN A 281 10.21 -18.32 -6.92
CA ASN A 281 10.24 -19.45 -7.84
C ASN A 281 9.23 -19.27 -8.99
N TYR A 282 8.04 -18.72 -8.73
CA TYR A 282 7.09 -18.38 -9.79
C TYR A 282 7.59 -17.22 -10.65
N LEU A 283 8.20 -16.20 -10.06
CA LEU A 283 8.82 -15.10 -10.81
C LEU A 283 9.94 -15.60 -11.73
N PHE A 284 10.76 -16.55 -11.27
CA PHE A 284 11.76 -17.20 -12.12
C PHE A 284 11.12 -17.90 -13.32
N GLN A 285 9.97 -18.58 -13.13
CA GLN A 285 9.26 -19.23 -14.24
C GLN A 285 8.72 -18.21 -15.26
N LEU A 286 8.18 -17.08 -14.78
CA LEU A 286 7.63 -16.04 -15.65
C LEU A 286 8.72 -15.23 -16.37
N TRP A 287 9.84 -14.97 -15.71
CA TRP A 287 10.96 -14.20 -16.26
C TRP A 287 11.90 -15.06 -17.11
N GLY A 288 12.06 -16.34 -16.76
CA GLY A 288 12.94 -17.32 -17.41
C GLY A 288 14.43 -17.18 -17.09
N ARG A 289 14.80 -16.26 -16.19
CA ARG A 289 16.17 -16.00 -15.72
C ARG A 289 16.19 -15.81 -14.19
N PRO A 290 17.37 -15.88 -13.53
CA PRO A 290 17.48 -15.66 -12.10
C PRO A 290 16.83 -14.35 -11.63
N VAL A 291 16.13 -14.44 -10.49
CA VAL A 291 15.44 -13.31 -9.85
C VAL A 291 16.01 -13.08 -8.47
N HIS A 292 16.34 -11.84 -8.17
CA HIS A 292 16.89 -11.38 -6.91
C HIS A 292 15.90 -10.47 -6.19
N LEU A 293 15.78 -10.59 -4.87
CA LEU A 293 14.97 -9.72 -4.03
C LEU A 293 15.79 -9.23 -2.85
N GLU A 294 16.00 -7.92 -2.79
CA GLU A 294 16.59 -7.23 -1.64
C GLU A 294 15.49 -6.89 -0.64
N THR A 295 15.62 -7.37 0.60
CA THR A 295 14.69 -7.10 1.71
C THR A 295 15.45 -6.97 3.03
N VAL A 296 14.80 -6.49 4.07
CA VAL A 296 15.35 -6.43 5.43
C VAL A 296 14.75 -7.56 6.28
N ILE A 297 15.59 -8.28 7.01
CA ILE A 297 15.20 -9.33 7.97
C ILE A 297 16.05 -9.14 9.22
N GLU A 298 15.43 -9.11 10.40
CA GLU A 298 16.09 -8.87 11.68
C GLU A 298 16.97 -7.59 11.62
N ASP A 299 16.42 -6.52 11.02
CA ASP A 299 17.11 -5.25 10.75
C ASP A 299 18.37 -5.34 9.85
N HIS A 300 18.60 -6.48 9.20
CA HIS A 300 19.74 -6.69 8.31
C HIS A 300 19.30 -6.78 6.83
N PRO A 301 19.92 -6.01 5.92
CA PRO A 301 19.67 -6.13 4.50
C PRO A 301 20.13 -7.51 4.00
N THR A 302 19.23 -8.20 3.33
CA THR A 302 19.40 -9.57 2.85
C THR A 302 18.95 -9.64 1.40
N LEU A 303 19.79 -10.24 0.56
CA LEU A 303 19.51 -10.56 -0.82
C LEU A 303 19.08 -12.03 -0.92
N PHE A 304 17.88 -12.26 -1.43
CA PHE A 304 17.40 -13.57 -1.87
C PHE A 304 17.61 -13.70 -3.36
N SER A 305 18.07 -14.85 -3.83
CA SER A 305 18.26 -15.14 -5.26
C SER A 305 17.64 -16.49 -5.57
N SER A 306 16.73 -16.55 -6.54
CA SER A 306 16.15 -17.81 -7.03
C SER A 306 16.69 -18.14 -8.42
N GLU A 307 17.24 -19.34 -8.54
CA GLU A 307 17.68 -19.97 -9.79
C GLU A 307 16.73 -21.11 -10.22
N GLY A 308 15.50 -21.14 -9.67
CA GLY A 308 14.40 -22.02 -10.08
C GLY A 308 14.10 -23.21 -9.17
N LYS A 309 15.10 -23.80 -8.50
CA LYS A 309 14.90 -24.89 -7.51
C LYS A 309 15.55 -24.67 -6.16
N GLU A 310 16.58 -23.82 -6.10
CA GLU A 310 17.28 -23.49 -4.87
C GLU A 310 17.27 -21.98 -4.68
N MET A 311 16.92 -21.54 -3.46
CA MET A 311 16.98 -20.15 -3.05
C MET A 311 18.27 -19.90 -2.29
N LYS A 312 19.11 -19.00 -2.80
CA LYS A 312 20.32 -18.55 -2.12
C LYS A 312 20.00 -17.31 -1.31
N ARG A 313 20.35 -17.34 -0.01
CA ARG A 313 20.26 -16.19 0.89
C ARG A 313 21.67 -15.64 1.13
N LYS A 314 21.88 -14.37 0.83
CA LYS A 314 23.12 -13.64 1.12
C LYS A 314 22.80 -12.43 1.98
N ARG A 315 23.40 -12.32 3.16
CA ARG A 315 23.37 -11.08 3.94
C ARG A 315 24.27 -10.05 3.24
N LEU A 316 23.76 -8.84 3.07
CA LEU A 316 24.53 -7.73 2.54
C LEU A 316 25.19 -7.03 3.73
N ASP A 317 26.51 -6.85 3.66
CA ASP A 317 27.22 -6.02 4.64
C ASP A 317 26.83 -4.56 4.36
N SER A 318 26.44 -3.84 5.42
CA SER A 318 25.93 -2.47 5.35
C SER A 318 27.00 -1.44 5.01
#